data_AF-A0A1Q8QVG7-F1
#
_entry.id   AF-A0A1Q8QVG7-F1
#
_cell.length_a   1.000
_cell.length_b   1.000
_cell.length_c   1.000
_cell.angle_alpha   90.00
_cell.angle_beta   90.00
_cell.angle_gamma   90.00
#
_symmetry.space_group_name_H-M   'P 1'
#
loop_
_entity.id
_entity.type
_entity.pdbx_description
1 polymer ?
#
loop_
_entity_poly.entity_id
_entity_poly.type
_entity_poly.pdbx_seq_one_letter_code
_entity_poly.pdbx_strand_id
1 'polypeptide(L)'
;MTIPSLTPLSTPPSRTTGNFDDAMDTSLAELDNMVDELIAVIPALNNAVASVASSASFADMRATAAGGARDSAIEAAMNANDRAGDAAGSVTEAIAAKTAAEAARDVGIAARDAAAADADRAEMNANGASLAAGAAATSASQAAATSAKAIRDTLGKFSGIIPPTLNLFCRDATSDAVPIGTFARSIAAYRDGPTGIMETVPAASVRRHCDLAGNLQGWLLEGQATNLIFDSATFNSWAFLGASIVPNAVKAPDGTMTAYKIVEDTSNGFHYMVSNTAVAPNGIYIKQIKVKPAGRSVLVLQLSDYVTSVVIAIYDLVSKTCFVLSGYAPWTDVEAKIEDAEDGYSLCTLTAKKTQGTSASFLLSTALNDGNRTYAGDGSSGLYIWGPQLEAGRYASSLVPSAATAVTRPADVWTIPVSSFKFNASAGSFYIQAMTAKALPQPGLGQMAFMIDDGTWLNLIMLYRYTDEILWLTTLSNGVNIGINCGTFANNVPIRLVMSYNTSLFKVCVNGGNVLKSNFTRMFGLSTLRLGNDLSLTQPWNSTIGHFAHFPQELSDAAMKSITA
;
A
#
# COMPACT_ATOMS: atom_id res chain seq x y z
N MET A 1 -0.55 -0.13 -19.75
CA MET A 1 -1.74 -0.98 -19.96
C MET A 1 -2.24 -1.33 -18.57
N THR A 2 -3.40 -0.79 -18.21
CA THR A 2 -4.00 -0.81 -16.87
C THR A 2 -4.22 -2.25 -16.39
N ILE A 3 -3.68 -2.58 -15.22
CA ILE A 3 -4.09 -3.75 -14.44
C ILE A 3 -5.37 -3.33 -13.71
N PRO A 4 -6.52 -3.98 -13.92
CA PRO A 4 -7.71 -3.71 -13.12
C PRO A 4 -7.49 -4.27 -11.71
N SER A 5 -7.84 -3.48 -10.71
CA SER A 5 -7.99 -3.92 -9.32
C SER A 5 -8.99 -5.07 -9.27
N LEU A 6 -8.58 -6.21 -8.72
CA LEU A 6 -9.50 -7.26 -8.29
C LEU A 6 -10.33 -6.68 -7.13
N THR A 7 -11.56 -6.26 -7.42
CA THR A 7 -12.60 -6.16 -6.41
C THR A 7 -12.81 -7.54 -5.81
N PRO A 8 -12.95 -7.69 -4.47
CA PRO A 8 -13.43 -8.94 -3.92
C PRO A 8 -14.80 -9.22 -4.55
N LEU A 9 -14.96 -10.43 -5.10
CA LEU A 9 -16.27 -10.89 -5.56
C LEU A 9 -17.23 -10.67 -4.38
N SER A 10 -18.21 -9.78 -4.56
CA SER A 10 -19.35 -9.70 -3.66
C SER A 10 -19.90 -11.11 -3.53
N THR A 11 -20.05 -11.58 -2.29
CA THR A 11 -20.84 -12.78 -1.96
C THR A 11 -22.07 -12.82 -2.86
N PRO A 12 -22.35 -13.93 -3.58
CA PRO A 12 -23.57 -14.02 -4.35
C PRO A 12 -24.75 -13.77 -3.41
N PRO A 13 -25.82 -13.09 -3.88
CA PRO A 13 -26.98 -12.84 -3.02
C PRO A 13 -27.44 -14.18 -2.48
N SER A 14 -27.60 -14.28 -1.16
CA SER A 14 -28.25 -15.44 -0.54
C SER A 14 -29.62 -15.57 -1.19
N ARG A 15 -29.74 -16.52 -2.14
CA ARG A 15 -30.97 -16.71 -2.88
C ARG A 15 -31.95 -17.28 -1.86
N THR A 16 -32.87 -16.45 -1.40
CA THR A 16 -33.97 -16.77 -0.50
C THR A 16 -34.81 -17.89 -1.12
N THR A 17 -34.46 -19.14 -0.83
CA THR A 17 -35.23 -20.35 -1.20
C THR A 17 -36.13 -20.83 -0.07
N GLY A 18 -36.16 -20.14 1.07
CA GLY A 18 -37.07 -20.45 2.19
C GLY A 18 -38.52 -20.61 1.75
N ASN A 19 -38.98 -19.80 0.79
CA ASN A 19 -40.38 -19.82 0.36
C ASN A 19 -40.90 -21.13 -0.26
N PHE A 20 -40.07 -22.02 -0.81
CA PHE A 20 -40.57 -23.26 -1.44
C PHE A 20 -40.56 -24.43 -0.47
N ASP A 21 -39.50 -24.55 0.34
CA ASP A 21 -39.39 -25.56 1.40
C ASP A 21 -40.42 -25.26 2.51
N ASP A 22 -40.56 -24.00 2.92
CA ASP A 22 -41.56 -23.56 3.91
C ASP A 22 -43.00 -23.82 3.43
N ALA A 23 -43.28 -23.64 2.13
CA ALA A 23 -44.60 -23.89 1.55
C ALA A 23 -44.93 -25.39 1.49
N MET A 24 -43.95 -26.23 1.14
CA MET A 24 -44.13 -27.69 1.08
C MET A 24 -44.29 -28.29 2.49
N ASP A 25 -43.50 -27.81 3.46
CA ASP A 25 -43.61 -28.23 4.87
C ASP A 25 -44.94 -27.75 5.49
N THR A 26 -45.42 -26.57 5.11
CA THR A 26 -46.76 -26.09 5.50
C THR A 26 -47.86 -26.99 4.92
N SER A 27 -47.78 -27.35 3.63
CA SER A 27 -48.76 -28.25 3.00
C SER A 27 -48.71 -29.67 3.57
N LEU A 28 -47.54 -30.19 3.93
CA LEU A 28 -47.41 -31.48 4.63
C LEU A 28 -48.04 -31.43 6.03
N ALA A 29 -47.84 -30.34 6.76
CA ALA A 29 -48.47 -30.13 8.06
C ALA A 29 -50.00 -30.00 7.97
N GLU A 30 -50.52 -29.36 6.92
CA GLU A 30 -51.96 -29.32 6.64
C GLU A 30 -52.52 -30.71 6.33
N LEU A 31 -51.82 -31.54 5.54
CA LEU A 31 -52.20 -32.93 5.30
C LEU A 31 -52.17 -33.79 6.57
N ASP A 32 -51.18 -33.59 7.44
CA ASP A 32 -51.09 -34.30 8.73
C ASP A 32 -52.30 -33.99 9.61
N ASN A 33 -52.67 -32.72 9.73
CA ASN A 33 -53.88 -32.32 10.44
C ASN A 33 -55.13 -32.95 9.83
N MET A 34 -55.25 -33.00 8.50
CA MET A 34 -56.39 -33.63 7.83
C MET A 34 -56.46 -35.14 8.10
N VAL A 35 -55.33 -35.85 8.07
CA VAL A 35 -55.28 -37.28 8.37
C VAL A 35 -55.64 -37.54 9.84
N ASP A 36 -55.12 -36.73 10.76
CA ASP A 36 -55.39 -36.87 12.19
C ASP A 36 -56.87 -36.59 12.53
N GLU A 37 -57.48 -35.55 11.94
CA GLU A 37 -58.92 -35.27 12.08
C GLU A 37 -59.77 -36.44 11.55
N LEU A 38 -59.39 -37.02 10.42
CA LEU A 38 -60.14 -38.11 9.79
C LEU A 38 -60.01 -39.42 10.59
N ILE A 39 -58.82 -39.73 11.11
CA ILE A 39 -58.58 -40.87 12.01
C ILE A 39 -59.40 -40.73 13.30
N ALA A 40 -59.51 -39.51 13.85
CA ALA A 40 -60.25 -39.26 15.09
C ALA A 40 -61.76 -39.55 14.97
N VAL A 41 -62.33 -39.48 13.76
CA VAL A 41 -63.77 -39.71 13.51
C VAL A 41 -64.10 -41.21 13.35
N ILE A 42 -63.14 -42.05 12.95
CA ILE A 42 -63.33 -43.49 12.70
C ILE A 42 -63.85 -44.25 13.93
N PRO A 43 -63.31 -44.07 15.17
CA PRO A 43 -63.82 -44.76 16.35
C PRO A 43 -65.28 -44.41 16.68
N ALA A 44 -65.69 -43.15 16.45
CA ALA A 44 -67.07 -42.71 16.68
C ALA A 44 -68.04 -43.34 15.67
N LEU A 45 -67.66 -43.44 14.39
CA LEU A 45 -68.45 -44.14 13.38
C LEU A 45 -68.51 -45.65 13.66
N ASN A 46 -67.39 -46.28 14.04
CA ASN A 46 -67.36 -47.70 14.39
C ASN A 46 -68.22 -48.01 15.61
N ASN A 47 -68.23 -47.15 16.62
CA ASN A 47 -69.14 -47.26 17.77
C ASN A 47 -70.61 -47.05 17.37
N ALA A 48 -70.90 -46.13 16.44
CA ALA A 48 -72.25 -45.96 15.93
C ALA A 48 -72.72 -47.23 15.19
N VAL A 49 -71.90 -47.81 14.31
CA VAL A 49 -72.18 -49.08 13.62
C VAL A 49 -72.36 -50.23 14.63
N ALA A 50 -71.49 -50.34 15.63
CA ALA A 50 -71.59 -51.37 16.68
C ALA A 50 -72.85 -51.21 17.55
N SER A 51 -73.25 -49.98 17.86
CA SER A 51 -74.48 -49.69 18.62
C SER A 51 -75.73 -50.13 17.87
N VAL A 52 -75.78 -49.90 16.55
CA VAL A 52 -76.86 -50.34 15.69
C VAL A 52 -76.86 -51.87 15.55
N ALA A 53 -75.70 -52.50 15.42
CA ALA A 53 -75.58 -53.97 15.40
C ALA A 53 -76.00 -54.63 16.73
N SER A 54 -75.74 -53.99 17.87
CA SER A 54 -76.14 -54.49 19.20
C SER A 54 -77.64 -54.37 19.47
N SER A 55 -78.31 -53.35 18.90
CA SER A 55 -79.77 -53.20 18.94
C SER A 55 -80.53 -54.26 18.13
N ALA A 56 -79.82 -55.04 17.31
CA ALA A 56 -80.36 -56.13 16.51
C ALA A 56 -80.26 -57.52 17.19
N SER A 57 -79.70 -57.64 18.40
CA SER A 57 -79.44 -58.94 19.04
C SER A 57 -80.26 -59.20 20.33
N PHE A 58 -81.08 -60.26 20.27
CA PHE A 58 -81.73 -61.03 21.35
C PHE A 58 -82.76 -60.36 22.29
N ALA A 59 -84.07 -60.59 22.04
CA ALA A 59 -84.95 -61.38 22.93
C ALA A 59 -86.48 -61.14 22.82
N ASP A 60 -87.00 -60.14 22.09
CA ASP A 60 -88.47 -59.91 22.11
C ASP A 60 -89.12 -59.53 20.76
N MET A 61 -88.74 -60.24 19.70
CA MET A 61 -89.46 -60.23 18.40
C MET A 61 -90.65 -61.21 18.39
N ARG A 62 -91.53 -61.14 19.39
CA ARG A 62 -92.90 -61.66 19.30
C ARG A 62 -93.88 -60.66 19.91
N ALA A 63 -94.28 -59.65 19.12
CA ALA A 63 -95.68 -59.30 18.84
C ALA A 63 -95.83 -57.81 18.44
N THR A 64 -96.35 -57.61 17.22
CA THR A 64 -97.15 -56.45 16.75
C THR A 64 -96.42 -55.15 16.37
N ALA A 65 -96.65 -54.72 15.11
CA ALA A 65 -96.20 -53.48 14.45
C ALA A 65 -94.71 -53.40 14.05
N ALA A 66 -94.23 -54.41 13.33
CA ALA A 66 -92.99 -54.36 12.56
C ALA A 66 -93.25 -53.90 11.11
N GLY A 67 -92.58 -52.83 10.69
CA GLY A 67 -92.54 -52.31 9.33
C GLY A 67 -91.60 -51.10 9.29
N GLY A 68 -92.13 -49.89 9.52
CA GLY A 68 -91.37 -48.64 9.36
C GLY A 68 -90.13 -48.47 10.27
N ALA A 69 -90.22 -48.80 11.57
CA ALA A 69 -89.10 -48.58 12.49
C ALA A 69 -87.91 -49.53 12.26
N ARG A 70 -88.18 -50.72 11.72
CA ARG A 70 -87.15 -51.72 11.39
C ARG A 70 -86.43 -51.36 10.10
N ASP A 71 -87.18 -50.94 9.08
CA ASP A 71 -86.62 -50.60 7.77
C ASP A 71 -85.77 -49.31 7.85
N SER A 72 -86.20 -48.30 8.62
CA SER A 72 -85.41 -47.08 8.85
C SER A 72 -84.11 -47.33 9.64
N ALA A 73 -84.10 -48.28 10.58
CA ALA A 73 -82.89 -48.62 11.34
C ALA A 73 -81.86 -49.36 10.47
N ILE A 74 -82.31 -50.23 9.56
CA ILE A 74 -81.44 -50.92 8.61
C ILE A 74 -80.88 -49.94 7.58
N GLU A 75 -81.70 -49.03 7.05
CA GLU A 75 -81.26 -48.00 6.10
C GLU A 75 -80.26 -47.01 6.72
N ALA A 76 -80.45 -46.64 7.99
CA ALA A 76 -79.47 -45.84 8.74
C ALA A 76 -78.14 -46.57 8.98
N ALA A 77 -78.19 -47.89 9.25
CA ALA A 77 -77.00 -48.72 9.42
C ALA A 77 -76.19 -48.81 8.12
N MET A 78 -76.88 -49.04 7.00
CA MET A 78 -76.25 -49.12 5.68
C MET A 78 -75.63 -47.77 5.28
N ASN A 79 -76.35 -46.66 5.46
CA ASN A 79 -75.80 -45.32 5.21
C ASN A 79 -74.60 -44.99 6.12
N ALA A 80 -74.58 -45.46 7.37
CA ALA A 80 -73.43 -45.27 8.25
C ALA A 80 -72.22 -46.12 7.83
N ASN A 81 -72.46 -47.35 7.35
CA ASN A 81 -71.42 -48.22 6.84
C ASN A 81 -70.84 -47.73 5.51
N ASP A 82 -71.67 -47.19 4.62
CA ASP A 82 -71.23 -46.57 3.36
C ASP A 82 -70.40 -45.31 3.66
N ARG A 83 -70.86 -44.47 4.60
CA ARG A 83 -70.07 -43.31 5.09
C ARG A 83 -68.75 -43.70 5.76
N ALA A 84 -68.70 -44.83 6.45
CA ALA A 84 -67.45 -45.37 7.01
C ALA A 84 -66.51 -45.86 5.91
N GLY A 85 -67.04 -46.48 4.86
CA GLY A 85 -66.29 -46.89 3.66
C GLY A 85 -65.72 -45.70 2.89
N ASP A 86 -66.53 -44.66 2.65
CA ASP A 86 -66.12 -43.42 1.99
C ASP A 86 -65.06 -42.66 2.82
N ALA A 87 -65.21 -42.64 4.15
CA ALA A 87 -64.20 -42.07 5.05
C ALA A 87 -62.89 -42.86 5.02
N ALA A 88 -62.94 -44.20 5.00
CA ALA A 88 -61.74 -45.03 4.89
C ALA A 88 -61.05 -44.89 3.51
N GLY A 89 -61.83 -44.71 2.43
CA GLY A 89 -61.34 -44.41 1.09
C GLY A 89 -60.60 -43.06 1.05
N SER A 90 -61.19 -42.01 1.62
CA SER A 90 -60.57 -40.67 1.67
C SER A 90 -59.32 -40.62 2.56
N VAL A 91 -59.24 -41.39 3.66
CA VAL A 91 -57.98 -41.58 4.42
C VAL A 91 -56.90 -42.19 3.54
N THR A 92 -57.24 -43.22 2.75
CA THR A 92 -56.28 -43.92 1.90
C THR A 92 -55.74 -43.00 0.80
N GLU A 93 -56.60 -42.18 0.20
CA GLU A 93 -56.20 -41.17 -0.79
C GLU A 93 -55.32 -40.07 -0.16
N ALA A 94 -55.63 -39.60 1.05
CA ALA A 94 -54.83 -38.61 1.76
C ALA A 94 -53.43 -39.14 2.13
N ILE A 95 -53.33 -40.39 2.59
CA ILE A 95 -52.04 -41.04 2.87
C ILE A 95 -51.21 -41.19 1.58
N ALA A 96 -51.84 -41.55 0.46
CA ALA A 96 -51.16 -41.65 -0.83
C ALA A 96 -50.66 -40.27 -1.32
N ALA A 97 -51.46 -39.22 -1.16
CA ALA A 97 -51.08 -37.85 -1.49
C ALA A 97 -49.91 -37.36 -0.62
N LYS A 98 -49.93 -37.65 0.69
CA LYS A 98 -48.82 -37.35 1.60
C LYS A 98 -47.54 -38.06 1.19
N THR A 99 -47.61 -39.37 0.91
CA THR A 99 -46.46 -40.16 0.48
C THR A 99 -45.85 -39.62 -0.83
N ALA A 100 -46.68 -39.18 -1.77
CA ALA A 100 -46.23 -38.57 -3.02
C ALA A 100 -45.57 -37.18 -2.78
N ALA A 101 -46.12 -36.38 -1.87
CA ALA A 101 -45.56 -35.09 -1.48
C ALA A 101 -44.20 -35.24 -0.77
N GLU A 102 -44.07 -36.20 0.15
CA GLU A 102 -42.80 -36.54 0.82
C GLU A 102 -41.73 -36.99 -0.20
N ALA A 103 -42.09 -37.86 -1.15
CA ALA A 103 -41.19 -38.28 -2.22
C ALA A 103 -40.75 -37.11 -3.12
N ALA A 104 -41.66 -36.17 -3.43
CA ALA A 104 -41.33 -34.98 -4.20
C ALA A 104 -40.39 -34.03 -3.44
N ARG A 105 -40.58 -33.87 -2.13
CA ARG A 105 -39.69 -33.10 -1.26
C ARG A 105 -38.28 -33.69 -1.27
N ASP A 106 -38.16 -35.01 -1.10
CA ASP A 106 -36.86 -35.69 -1.04
C ASP A 106 -36.09 -35.61 -2.37
N VAL A 107 -36.79 -35.66 -3.52
CA VAL A 107 -36.20 -35.40 -4.85
C VAL A 107 -35.72 -33.96 -4.98
N GLY A 108 -36.48 -32.99 -4.45
CA GLY A 108 -36.10 -31.58 -4.41
C GLY A 108 -34.82 -31.34 -3.59
N ILE A 109 -34.71 -31.97 -2.42
CA ILE A 109 -33.52 -31.92 -1.55
C ILE A 109 -32.31 -32.52 -2.28
N ALA A 110 -32.45 -33.70 -2.89
CA ALA A 110 -31.35 -34.34 -3.61
C ALA A 110 -30.84 -33.51 -4.79
N ALA A 111 -31.74 -32.86 -5.54
CA ALA A 111 -31.36 -31.96 -6.64
C ALA A 111 -30.63 -30.70 -6.16
N ARG A 112 -31.06 -30.14 -5.02
CA ARG A 112 -30.40 -28.99 -4.37
C ARG A 112 -29.00 -29.34 -3.91
N ASP A 113 -28.84 -30.49 -3.25
CA ASP A 113 -27.54 -30.92 -2.72
C ASP A 113 -26.56 -31.23 -3.86
N ALA A 114 -27.04 -31.80 -4.97
CA ALA A 114 -26.24 -31.99 -6.18
C ALA A 114 -25.78 -30.64 -6.79
N ALA A 115 -26.67 -29.65 -6.87
CA ALA A 115 -26.34 -28.33 -7.39
C ALA A 115 -25.34 -27.58 -6.48
N ALA A 116 -25.45 -27.73 -5.15
CA ALA A 116 -24.48 -27.20 -4.20
C ALA A 116 -23.10 -27.85 -4.36
N ALA A 117 -23.06 -29.18 -4.51
CA ALA A 117 -21.81 -29.90 -4.74
C ALA A 117 -21.12 -29.51 -6.06
N ASP A 118 -21.89 -29.23 -7.11
CA ASP A 118 -21.35 -28.74 -8.39
C ASP A 118 -20.83 -27.29 -8.29
N ALA A 119 -21.48 -26.43 -7.50
CA ALA A 119 -21.01 -25.08 -7.20
C ALA A 119 -19.69 -25.11 -6.40
N ASP A 120 -19.61 -25.94 -5.36
CA ASP A 120 -18.39 -26.12 -4.56
C ASP A 120 -17.23 -26.65 -5.41
N ARG A 121 -17.50 -27.59 -6.34
CA ARG A 121 -16.50 -28.07 -7.31
C ARG A 121 -16.04 -26.97 -8.25
N ALA A 122 -16.94 -26.10 -8.71
CA ALA A 122 -16.59 -24.98 -9.58
C ALA A 122 -15.69 -23.96 -8.86
N GLU A 123 -15.98 -23.65 -7.60
CA GLU A 123 -15.16 -22.78 -6.76
C GLU A 123 -13.79 -23.41 -6.45
N MET A 124 -13.76 -24.70 -6.12
CA MET A 124 -12.51 -25.43 -5.90
C MET A 124 -11.63 -25.46 -7.17
N ASN A 125 -12.24 -25.64 -8.35
CA ASN A 125 -11.53 -25.58 -9.63
C ASN A 125 -11.00 -24.17 -9.95
N ALA A 126 -11.78 -23.12 -9.67
CA ALA A 126 -11.35 -21.74 -9.83
C ALA A 126 -10.18 -21.38 -8.89
N ASN A 127 -10.27 -21.83 -7.63
CA ASN A 127 -9.19 -21.67 -6.64
C ASN A 127 -7.94 -22.47 -7.04
N GLY A 128 -8.11 -23.69 -7.57
CA GLY A 128 -7.02 -24.50 -8.13
C GLY A 128 -6.32 -23.84 -9.32
N ALA A 129 -7.09 -23.22 -10.23
CA ALA A 129 -6.56 -22.47 -11.35
C ALA A 129 -5.81 -21.20 -10.90
N SER A 130 -6.33 -20.47 -9.91
CA SER A 130 -5.68 -19.32 -9.30
C SER A 130 -4.37 -19.70 -8.59
N LEU A 131 -4.36 -20.79 -7.82
CA LEU A 131 -3.16 -21.33 -7.18
C LEU A 131 -2.12 -21.81 -8.21
N ALA A 132 -2.54 -22.47 -9.29
CA ALA A 132 -1.66 -22.87 -10.38
C ALA A 132 -1.06 -21.67 -11.13
N ALA A 133 -1.85 -20.61 -11.37
CA ALA A 133 -1.38 -19.36 -11.95
C ALA A 133 -0.39 -18.64 -11.01
N GLY A 134 -0.67 -18.61 -9.70
CA GLY A 134 0.22 -18.08 -8.67
C GLY A 134 1.52 -18.87 -8.56
N ALA A 135 1.46 -20.20 -8.63
CA ALA A 135 2.62 -21.08 -8.65
C ALA A 135 3.45 -20.89 -9.94
N ALA A 136 2.82 -20.75 -11.10
CA ALA A 136 3.49 -20.45 -12.37
C ALA A 136 4.16 -19.07 -12.35
N ALA A 137 3.50 -18.04 -11.81
CA ALA A 137 4.07 -16.71 -11.62
C ALA A 137 5.25 -16.73 -10.63
N THR A 138 5.13 -17.50 -9.53
CA THR A 138 6.21 -17.71 -8.56
C THR A 138 7.37 -18.46 -9.19
N SER A 139 7.11 -19.49 -10.00
CA SER A 139 8.13 -20.27 -10.71
C SER A 139 8.83 -19.42 -11.77
N ALA A 140 8.11 -18.56 -12.49
CA ALA A 140 8.67 -17.61 -13.44
C ALA A 140 9.52 -16.54 -12.73
N SER A 141 9.07 -16.04 -11.59
CA SER A 141 9.83 -15.13 -10.71
C SER A 141 11.11 -15.80 -10.18
N GLN A 142 11.03 -17.07 -9.73
CA GLN A 142 12.18 -17.84 -9.28
C GLN A 142 13.15 -18.18 -10.43
N ALA A 143 12.64 -18.48 -11.63
CA ALA A 143 13.47 -18.72 -12.81
C ALA A 143 14.16 -17.42 -13.28
N ALA A 144 13.48 -16.28 -13.22
CA ALA A 144 14.07 -14.96 -13.46
C ALA A 144 15.14 -14.61 -12.41
N ALA A 145 14.85 -14.86 -11.13
CA ALA A 145 15.82 -14.70 -10.04
C ALA A 145 17.04 -15.63 -10.19
N THR A 146 16.85 -16.87 -10.65
CA THR A 146 17.93 -17.83 -10.91
C THR A 146 18.77 -17.42 -12.13
N SER A 147 18.14 -16.86 -13.16
CA SER A 147 18.81 -16.32 -14.35
C SER A 147 19.61 -15.05 -14.03
N ALA A 148 19.09 -14.17 -13.15
CA ALA A 148 19.81 -12.99 -12.65
C ALA A 148 20.98 -13.35 -11.73
N LYS A 149 20.84 -14.43 -10.95
CA LYS A 149 21.88 -14.98 -10.06
C LYS A 149 23.09 -15.57 -10.81
N ALA A 150 22.96 -15.86 -12.11
CA ALA A 150 24.03 -16.48 -12.90
C ALA A 150 25.10 -15.48 -13.38
N ILE A 151 24.81 -14.17 -13.44
CA ILE A 151 25.77 -13.16 -13.91
C ILE A 151 26.22 -12.20 -12.81
N ARG A 152 25.41 -11.90 -11.79
CA ARG A 152 25.88 -11.15 -10.61
C ARG A 152 26.01 -12.10 -9.42
N ASP A 153 27.24 -12.37 -9.00
CA ASP A 153 27.45 -13.12 -7.76
C ASP A 153 27.03 -12.28 -6.54
N THR A 154 27.00 -12.88 -5.37
CA THR A 154 26.65 -12.20 -4.11
C THR A 154 27.62 -11.05 -3.76
N LEU A 155 28.75 -10.95 -4.44
CA LEU A 155 29.77 -9.91 -4.28
C LEU A 155 29.69 -8.85 -5.40
N GLY A 156 28.59 -8.81 -6.16
CA GLY A 156 28.38 -7.83 -7.22
C GLY A 156 29.36 -7.96 -8.39
N LYS A 157 30.02 -9.12 -8.56
CA LYS A 157 30.88 -9.39 -9.72
C LYS A 157 30.03 -9.82 -10.90
N PHE A 158 30.42 -9.35 -12.08
CA PHE A 158 29.74 -9.67 -13.33
C PHE A 158 30.39 -10.89 -13.99
N SER A 159 29.95 -12.08 -13.61
CA SER A 159 30.41 -13.38 -14.14
C SER A 159 30.05 -13.55 -15.62
N GLY A 160 31.01 -13.99 -16.44
CA GLY A 160 30.78 -14.25 -17.87
C GLY A 160 30.85 -13.02 -18.78
N ILE A 161 31.22 -11.85 -18.23
CA ILE A 161 31.59 -10.66 -19.01
C ILE A 161 32.96 -10.14 -18.56
N ILE A 162 33.55 -9.23 -19.35
CA ILE A 162 34.83 -8.61 -18.98
C ILE A 162 34.66 -7.87 -17.64
N PRO A 163 35.62 -8.02 -16.70
CA PRO A 163 35.53 -7.32 -15.42
C PRO A 163 35.44 -5.80 -15.58
N PRO A 164 34.65 -5.12 -14.74
CA PRO A 164 34.62 -3.68 -14.72
C PRO A 164 35.96 -3.11 -14.24
N THR A 165 36.31 -1.94 -14.75
CA THR A 165 37.48 -1.14 -14.35
C THR A 165 37.20 -0.22 -13.17
N LEU A 166 35.92 0.01 -12.87
CA LEU A 166 35.41 0.62 -11.66
C LEU A 166 34.23 -0.23 -11.18
N ASN A 167 34.24 -0.70 -9.94
CA ASN A 167 33.14 -1.47 -9.36
C ASN A 167 32.81 -0.95 -7.96
N LEU A 168 31.78 -0.12 -7.86
CA LEU A 168 31.29 0.44 -6.61
C LEU A 168 30.03 -0.31 -6.21
N PHE A 169 30.16 -1.28 -5.33
CA PHE A 169 29.03 -2.05 -4.81
C PHE A 169 28.81 -1.77 -3.33
N CYS A 170 27.68 -1.14 -2.98
CA CYS A 170 27.43 -0.69 -1.61
C CYS A 170 27.36 -1.85 -0.60
N ARG A 171 26.95 -3.03 -1.05
CA ARG A 171 26.88 -4.24 -0.20
C ARG A 171 28.25 -4.77 0.22
N ASP A 172 29.29 -4.54 -0.58
CA ASP A 172 30.67 -4.94 -0.23
C ASP A 172 31.33 -3.92 0.71
N ALA A 173 30.80 -2.70 0.81
CA ALA A 173 31.32 -1.71 1.73
C ALA A 173 31.05 -2.16 3.17
N THR A 174 32.08 -2.17 4.02
CA THR A 174 31.97 -2.53 5.44
C THR A 174 31.89 -1.32 6.36
N SER A 175 32.05 -0.12 5.81
CA SER A 175 32.06 1.15 6.55
C SER A 175 31.51 2.31 5.70
N ASP A 176 31.38 3.48 6.32
CA ASP A 176 30.98 4.75 5.67
C ASP A 176 32.16 5.51 5.05
N ALA A 177 33.33 4.86 4.94
CA ALA A 177 34.46 5.39 4.23
C ALA A 177 34.15 5.51 2.73
N VAL A 178 34.66 6.57 2.11
CA VAL A 178 34.52 6.79 0.67
C VAL A 178 35.35 5.73 -0.08
N PRO A 179 34.74 4.87 -0.90
CA PRO A 179 35.49 3.79 -1.57
C PRO A 179 36.55 4.29 -2.55
N ILE A 180 36.25 5.38 -3.27
CA ILE A 180 37.15 6.00 -4.26
C ILE A 180 36.73 7.46 -4.51
N GLY A 181 37.69 8.29 -4.92
CA GLY A 181 37.46 9.69 -5.21
C GLY A 181 37.31 10.51 -3.93
N THR A 182 36.56 11.60 -4.02
CA THR A 182 36.33 12.52 -2.91
C THR A 182 34.84 12.64 -2.63
N PHE A 183 34.50 12.64 -1.34
CA PHE A 183 33.15 12.94 -0.87
C PHE A 183 33.20 14.19 0.00
N ALA A 184 32.45 15.22 -0.38
CA ALA A 184 32.34 16.45 0.38
C ALA A 184 30.92 16.63 0.92
N ARG A 185 30.84 16.69 2.25
CA ARG A 185 29.73 17.22 3.05
C ARG A 185 30.36 17.76 4.33
N SER A 186 30.16 19.05 4.65
CA SER A 186 30.91 19.70 5.74
C SER A 186 30.37 19.42 7.14
N ILE A 187 29.20 18.79 7.27
CA ILE A 187 28.59 18.45 8.56
C ILE A 187 28.18 16.98 8.60
N ALA A 188 27.97 16.46 9.80
CA ALA A 188 27.34 15.16 10.01
C ALA A 188 25.88 15.17 9.52
N ALA A 189 25.37 14.01 9.12
CA ALA A 189 24.00 13.87 8.64
C ALA A 189 23.39 12.54 9.10
N TYR A 190 22.07 12.51 9.26
CA TYR A 190 21.37 11.29 9.64
C TYR A 190 21.17 10.34 8.46
N ARG A 191 20.93 9.08 8.79
CA ARG A 191 20.39 8.04 7.93
C ARG A 191 19.55 7.08 8.75
N ASP A 192 18.74 6.28 8.08
CA ASP A 192 18.18 5.05 8.65
C ASP A 192 19.25 3.94 8.56
N GLY A 193 19.57 3.35 9.72
CA GLY A 193 20.62 2.35 9.89
C GLY A 193 20.12 0.90 9.79
N PRO A 194 21.02 -0.09 9.75
CA PRO A 194 20.67 -1.51 9.63
C PRO A 194 19.99 -2.08 10.90
N THR A 195 20.06 -1.37 12.02
CA THR A 195 19.55 -1.79 13.33
C THR A 195 18.12 -1.30 13.61
N GLY A 196 17.45 -0.71 12.62
CA GLY A 196 16.09 -0.17 12.78
C GLY A 196 16.02 1.07 13.69
N ILE A 197 17.16 1.75 13.87
CA ILE A 197 17.26 3.08 14.48
C ILE A 197 17.97 4.04 13.52
N MET A 198 17.73 5.34 13.68
CA MET A 198 18.48 6.35 12.96
C MET A 198 19.88 6.53 13.54
N GLU A 199 20.84 6.75 12.65
CA GLU A 199 22.25 6.92 12.99
C GLU A 199 22.79 8.23 12.42
N THR A 200 23.72 8.86 13.15
CA THR A 200 24.50 9.98 12.64
C THR A 200 25.74 9.48 11.92
N VAL A 201 25.94 9.93 10.68
CA VAL A 201 27.14 9.67 9.89
C VAL A 201 28.01 10.93 9.86
N PRO A 202 29.32 10.84 10.17
CA PRO A 202 30.22 11.99 10.19
C PRO A 202 30.26 12.80 8.88
N ALA A 203 30.79 14.01 8.96
CA ALA A 203 31.14 14.81 7.79
C ALA A 203 32.12 14.05 6.88
N ALA A 204 32.09 14.33 5.57
CA ALA A 204 32.93 13.70 4.55
C ALA A 204 32.82 12.15 4.42
N SER A 205 31.80 11.53 5.02
CA SER A 205 31.52 10.09 4.90
C SER A 205 30.26 9.81 4.07
N VAL A 206 30.32 8.76 3.24
CA VAL A 206 29.17 8.29 2.44
C VAL A 206 28.16 7.59 3.35
N ARG A 207 26.86 7.82 3.12
CA ARG A 207 25.81 7.26 3.96
C ARG A 207 25.28 5.96 3.37
N ARG A 208 25.63 4.82 3.95
CA ARG A 208 25.01 3.52 3.64
C ARG A 208 23.62 3.46 4.27
N HIS A 209 22.57 3.64 3.47
CA HIS A 209 21.20 3.79 3.94
C HIS A 209 20.41 2.48 3.82
N CYS A 210 19.69 2.15 4.88
CA CYS A 210 18.80 0.99 4.93
C CYS A 210 17.34 1.42 4.88
N ASP A 211 16.46 0.48 4.50
CA ASP A 211 15.04 0.62 4.79
C ASP A 211 14.74 0.29 6.26
N LEU A 212 13.48 0.48 6.67
CA LEU A 212 13.03 0.24 8.04
C LEU A 212 13.17 -1.23 8.48
N ALA A 213 13.22 -2.18 7.53
CA ALA A 213 13.47 -3.59 7.81
C ALA A 213 14.98 -3.90 7.92
N GLY A 214 15.85 -2.89 7.83
CA GLY A 214 17.29 -3.01 7.93
C GLY A 214 17.98 -3.45 6.63
N ASN A 215 17.26 -3.54 5.51
CA ASN A 215 17.87 -3.93 4.24
C ASN A 215 18.61 -2.75 3.62
N LEU A 216 19.89 -2.95 3.27
CA LEU A 216 20.70 -1.94 2.61
C LEU A 216 20.14 -1.60 1.22
N GLN A 217 19.76 -0.34 1.03
CA GLN A 217 19.25 0.22 -0.22
C GLN A 217 20.38 0.78 -1.10
N GLY A 218 21.40 1.38 -0.50
CA GLY A 218 22.59 1.88 -1.20
C GLY A 218 23.25 3.06 -0.49
N TRP A 219 24.11 3.79 -1.21
CA TRP A 219 24.62 5.08 -0.75
C TRP A 219 23.56 6.16 -0.99
N LEU A 220 23.10 6.80 0.09
CA LEU A 220 22.17 7.93 0.05
C LEU A 220 22.91 9.21 -0.36
N LEU A 221 22.41 9.85 -1.42
CA LEU A 221 22.99 11.06 -2.01
C LEU A 221 21.90 12.12 -2.13
N GLU A 222 22.02 13.19 -1.34
CA GLU A 222 21.02 14.26 -1.25
C GLU A 222 21.61 15.64 -1.62
N GLY A 223 20.78 16.53 -2.17
CA GLY A 223 21.19 17.91 -2.53
C GLY A 223 21.34 18.82 -1.33
N GLN A 224 21.48 20.12 -1.47
CA GLN A 224 21.45 21.01 -0.28
C GLN A 224 20.02 21.09 0.28
N ALA A 225 19.87 21.21 1.60
CA ALA A 225 18.57 21.49 2.20
C ALA A 225 18.69 22.34 3.47
N THR A 226 17.63 23.10 3.79
CA THR A 226 17.58 23.98 4.96
C THR A 226 16.29 23.73 5.72
N ASN A 227 16.41 23.35 6.99
CA ASN A 227 15.25 23.31 7.88
C ASN A 227 14.86 24.76 8.23
N LEU A 228 13.71 25.19 7.72
CA LEU A 228 13.17 26.53 7.90
C LEU A 228 12.53 26.73 9.28
N ILE A 229 12.32 25.65 10.05
CA ILE A 229 11.81 25.76 11.42
C ILE A 229 12.96 25.99 12.37
N PHE A 230 12.77 26.97 13.26
CA PHE A 230 13.67 27.24 14.35
C PHE A 230 13.37 26.32 15.52
N ASP A 231 14.43 25.96 16.26
CA ASP A 231 14.35 25.19 17.48
C ASP A 231 13.58 23.88 17.33
N SER A 232 13.88 23.14 16.26
CA SER A 232 13.28 21.83 15.98
C SER A 232 13.75 20.73 16.93
N ALA A 233 14.84 20.95 17.67
CA ALA A 233 15.37 20.00 18.62
C ALA A 233 14.80 20.16 20.05
N THR A 234 14.42 21.38 20.47
CA THR A 234 14.03 21.64 21.87
C THR A 234 12.69 22.34 22.06
N PHE A 235 12.12 22.95 21.02
CA PHE A 235 10.79 23.56 21.02
C PHE A 235 10.58 24.72 22.01
N ASN A 236 11.63 25.28 22.59
CA ASN A 236 11.57 26.40 23.52
C ASN A 236 11.05 27.69 22.87
N SER A 237 11.25 27.87 21.57
CA SER A 237 10.77 29.05 20.83
C SER A 237 9.35 28.91 20.26
N TRP A 238 8.67 27.78 20.47
CA TRP A 238 7.36 27.52 19.90
C TRP A 238 6.25 28.15 20.74
N ALA A 239 5.16 28.56 20.08
CA ALA A 239 3.96 29.02 20.78
C ALA A 239 2.99 27.86 20.98
N PHE A 240 2.23 27.91 22.07
CA PHE A 240 1.28 26.87 22.46
C PHE A 240 -0.12 27.47 22.69
N LEU A 241 -1.16 26.70 22.38
CA LEU A 241 -2.53 26.97 22.79
C LEU A 241 -3.15 25.67 23.29
N GLY A 242 -3.76 25.70 24.48
CA GLY A 242 -4.40 24.52 25.05
C GLY A 242 -3.44 23.36 25.30
N ALA A 243 -2.12 23.59 25.31
CA ALA A 243 -1.13 22.51 25.32
C ALA A 243 0.17 22.93 26.02
N SER A 244 0.92 21.91 26.44
CA SER A 244 2.28 22.03 26.97
C SER A 244 3.18 20.93 26.38
N ILE A 245 4.47 20.98 26.67
CA ILE A 245 5.43 19.94 26.26
C ILE A 245 6.16 19.34 27.46
N VAL A 246 6.43 18.04 27.37
CA VAL A 246 7.31 17.32 28.30
C VAL A 246 8.56 16.91 27.53
N PRO A 247 9.75 17.44 27.88
CA PRO A 247 11.01 17.09 27.21
C PRO A 247 11.44 15.67 27.56
N ASN A 248 12.20 15.04 26.65
CA ASN A 248 12.88 13.76 26.90
C ASN A 248 11.96 12.66 27.46
N ALA A 249 10.72 12.59 26.98
CA ALA A 249 9.66 11.77 27.53
C ALA A 249 9.80 10.28 27.18
N VAL A 250 10.41 9.96 26.03
CA VAL A 250 10.60 8.59 25.55
C VAL A 250 11.81 8.53 24.61
N LYS A 251 12.27 7.31 24.28
CA LYS A 251 13.25 7.11 23.23
C LYS A 251 12.74 7.66 21.90
N ALA A 252 13.62 8.40 21.24
CA ALA A 252 13.45 8.90 19.90
C ALA A 252 13.89 7.84 18.87
N PRO A 253 13.55 8.04 17.59
CA PRO A 253 14.01 7.21 16.47
C PRO A 253 15.53 6.98 16.37
N ASP A 254 16.36 7.84 16.96
CA ASP A 254 17.81 7.67 17.04
C ASP A 254 18.27 6.84 18.25
N GLY A 255 17.33 6.28 19.02
CA GLY A 255 17.58 5.48 20.21
C GLY A 255 17.87 6.27 21.50
N THR A 256 17.96 7.60 21.42
CA THR A 256 18.25 8.48 22.57
C THR A 256 16.98 8.95 23.27
N MET A 257 17.04 9.33 24.55
CA MET A 257 15.89 9.89 25.29
C MET A 257 15.70 11.38 24.94
N THR A 258 15.32 11.68 23.70
CA THR A 258 15.18 13.06 23.19
C THR A 258 13.82 13.37 22.57
N ALA A 259 12.90 12.41 22.51
CA ALA A 259 11.54 12.67 22.02
C ALA A 259 10.74 13.45 23.07
N TYR A 260 9.96 14.42 22.60
CA TYR A 260 9.10 15.24 23.44
C TYR A 260 7.69 14.67 23.45
N LYS A 261 6.91 14.96 24.47
CA LYS A 261 5.46 14.72 24.46
C LYS A 261 4.73 16.07 24.42
N ILE A 262 3.89 16.31 23.42
CA ILE A 262 2.87 17.37 23.52
C ILE A 262 1.73 16.83 24.38
N VAL A 263 1.28 17.62 25.34
CA VAL A 263 0.21 17.28 26.30
C VAL A 263 -0.87 18.33 26.21
N GLU A 264 -2.11 17.92 25.95
CA GLU A 264 -3.28 18.80 25.96
C GLU A 264 -3.63 19.24 27.39
N ASP A 265 -4.18 20.43 27.56
CA ASP A 265 -4.77 20.89 28.82
C ASP A 265 -6.25 20.50 28.94
N THR A 266 -6.92 20.95 29.99
CA THR A 266 -8.34 20.63 30.24
C THR A 266 -9.32 21.62 29.63
N SER A 267 -8.84 22.60 28.83
CA SER A 267 -9.71 23.60 28.21
C SER A 267 -10.49 22.98 27.05
N ASN A 268 -11.73 23.45 26.81
CA ASN A 268 -12.49 23.03 25.62
C ASN A 268 -12.08 23.90 24.42
N GLY A 269 -11.22 23.36 23.56
CA GLY A 269 -10.59 24.16 22.52
C GLY A 269 -9.71 23.35 21.57
N PHE A 270 -8.89 24.06 20.79
CA PHE A 270 -7.79 23.45 20.06
C PHE A 270 -6.59 23.27 20.98
N HIS A 271 -5.85 22.17 20.77
CA HIS A 271 -4.62 21.87 21.50
C HIS A 271 -3.47 21.75 20.49
N TYR A 272 -2.60 22.75 20.44
CA TYR A 272 -1.57 22.84 19.41
C TYR A 272 -0.29 23.52 19.87
N MET A 273 0.75 23.26 19.09
CA MET A 273 1.98 24.02 19.09
C MET A 273 2.31 24.52 17.68
N VAL A 274 2.94 25.69 17.59
CA VAL A 274 3.23 26.32 16.32
C VAL A 274 4.58 27.03 16.31
N SER A 275 5.31 26.87 15.20
CA SER A 275 6.46 27.70 14.86
C SER A 275 6.23 28.40 13.53
N ASN A 276 6.63 29.66 13.47
CA ASN A 276 6.39 30.52 12.33
C ASN A 276 7.68 30.75 11.55
N THR A 277 7.60 30.80 10.23
CA THR A 277 8.79 31.02 9.40
C THR A 277 8.46 31.74 8.11
N ALA A 278 9.49 32.34 7.51
CA ALA A 278 9.41 32.96 6.20
C ALA A 278 9.59 31.92 5.10
N VAL A 279 8.84 32.11 4.02
CA VAL A 279 8.87 31.28 2.81
C VAL A 279 8.83 32.18 1.57
N ALA A 280 9.40 31.72 0.47
CA ALA A 280 9.24 32.39 -0.83
C ALA A 280 7.85 32.10 -1.44
N PRO A 281 7.23 33.09 -2.11
CA PRO A 281 6.05 32.84 -2.95
C PRO A 281 6.44 31.93 -4.12
N ASN A 282 5.45 31.24 -4.69
CA ASN A 282 5.60 30.22 -5.73
C ASN A 282 6.51 29.02 -5.37
N GLY A 283 6.92 28.89 -4.11
CA GLY A 283 7.68 27.75 -3.62
C GLY A 283 6.80 26.53 -3.32
N ILE A 284 7.36 25.33 -3.48
CA ILE A 284 6.79 24.09 -2.96
C ILE A 284 7.50 23.77 -1.65
N TYR A 285 6.74 23.40 -0.63
CA TYR A 285 7.26 23.13 0.70
C TYR A 285 6.80 21.78 1.18
N ILE A 286 7.69 21.05 1.83
CA ILE A 286 7.40 19.81 2.52
C ILE A 286 7.66 19.96 4.00
N LYS A 287 6.70 19.51 4.80
CA LYS A 287 6.84 19.28 6.23
C LYS A 287 7.00 17.82 6.51
N GLN A 288 7.80 17.50 7.50
CA GLN A 288 7.86 16.18 8.10
C GLN A 288 7.95 16.25 9.62
N ILE A 289 7.44 15.22 10.29
CA ILE A 289 7.68 14.96 11.72
C ILE A 289 7.47 13.47 12.00
N LYS A 290 8.26 12.92 12.94
CA LYS A 290 8.06 11.55 13.45
C LYS A 290 7.17 11.61 14.70
N VAL A 291 6.07 10.85 14.72
CA VAL A 291 5.03 10.91 15.77
C VAL A 291 4.63 9.52 16.25
N LYS A 292 4.43 9.33 17.56
CA LYS A 292 3.96 8.09 18.18
C LYS A 292 2.80 8.38 19.16
N PRO A 293 1.74 7.55 19.21
CA PRO A 293 0.62 7.75 20.13
C PRO A 293 1.05 7.84 21.61
N ALA A 294 0.41 8.73 22.37
CA ALA A 294 0.68 8.92 23.80
C ALA A 294 -0.58 9.32 24.59
N GLY A 295 -1.65 8.55 24.42
CA GLY A 295 -3.00 8.85 24.91
C GLY A 295 -3.92 9.39 23.81
N ARG A 296 -3.35 10.04 22.79
CA ARG A 296 -4.02 10.36 21.52
C ARG A 296 -3.39 9.62 20.35
N SER A 297 -4.17 9.41 19.30
CA SER A 297 -3.76 8.69 18.08
C SER A 297 -3.98 9.50 16.79
N VAL A 298 -4.55 10.70 16.89
CA VAL A 298 -4.78 11.55 15.71
C VAL A 298 -3.88 12.78 15.77
N LEU A 299 -3.04 12.90 14.74
CA LEU A 299 -2.19 14.06 14.47
C LEU A 299 -2.87 14.92 13.42
N VAL A 300 -2.79 16.24 13.59
CA VAL A 300 -3.17 17.21 12.57
C VAL A 300 -1.99 18.13 12.28
N LEU A 301 -1.54 18.16 11.03
CA LEU A 301 -0.51 19.09 10.55
C LEU A 301 -1.15 20.19 9.72
N GLN A 302 -0.70 21.43 9.93
CA GLN A 302 -1.21 22.57 9.18
C GLN A 302 -0.12 23.49 8.66
N LEU A 303 -0.19 23.85 7.37
CA LEU A 303 0.51 24.99 6.74
C LEU A 303 -0.46 26.16 6.65
N SER A 304 -0.26 27.22 7.44
CA SER A 304 -1.08 28.44 7.39
C SER A 304 -0.25 29.68 7.07
N ASP A 305 -0.89 30.71 6.51
CA ASP A 305 -0.34 32.05 6.34
C ASP A 305 -0.78 33.06 7.42
N TYR A 306 -1.45 32.60 8.49
CA TYR A 306 -1.98 33.37 9.63
C TYR A 306 -3.16 34.30 9.35
N VAL A 307 -3.55 34.49 8.09
CA VAL A 307 -4.53 35.53 7.75
C VAL A 307 -5.79 34.94 7.15
N THR A 308 -5.67 34.20 6.05
CA THR A 308 -6.84 33.77 5.28
C THR A 308 -6.80 32.31 4.87
N SER A 309 -5.65 31.65 5.00
CA SER A 309 -5.44 30.41 4.25
C SER A 309 -4.69 29.36 5.04
N VAL A 310 -5.16 28.13 4.92
CA VAL A 310 -4.61 26.97 5.61
C VAL A 310 -4.75 25.71 4.77
N VAL A 311 -3.71 24.89 4.80
CA VAL A 311 -3.77 23.48 4.42
C VAL A 311 -3.76 22.64 5.66
N ILE A 312 -4.68 21.68 5.76
CA ILE A 312 -4.84 20.81 6.92
C ILE A 312 -4.77 19.36 6.44
N ALA A 313 -3.88 18.58 7.03
CA ALA A 313 -3.83 17.13 6.88
C ALA A 313 -4.06 16.46 8.23
N ILE A 314 -4.90 15.42 8.24
CA ILE A 314 -5.24 14.63 9.41
C ILE A 314 -4.65 13.23 9.21
N TYR A 315 -3.98 12.73 10.25
CA TYR A 315 -3.30 11.44 10.26
C TYR A 315 -3.82 10.62 11.43
N ASP A 316 -4.32 9.43 11.13
CA ASP A 316 -4.61 8.40 12.12
C ASP A 316 -3.38 7.50 12.25
N LEU A 317 -2.72 7.58 13.40
CA LEU A 317 -1.48 6.89 13.70
C LEU A 317 -1.67 5.39 14.00
N VAL A 318 -2.91 4.97 14.28
CA VAL A 318 -3.27 3.57 14.55
C VAL A 318 -3.59 2.88 13.24
N SER A 319 -4.49 3.45 12.42
CA SER A 319 -4.83 2.86 11.12
C SER A 319 -3.79 3.10 10.03
N LYS A 320 -2.80 3.97 10.28
CA LYS A 320 -1.78 4.42 9.32
C LYS A 320 -2.41 5.02 8.06
N THR A 321 -3.45 5.82 8.26
CA THR A 321 -4.15 6.51 7.16
C THR A 321 -4.05 8.02 7.33
N CYS A 322 -4.17 8.74 6.22
CA CYS A 322 -4.25 10.19 6.25
C CYS A 322 -5.12 10.74 5.14
N PHE A 323 -5.66 11.94 5.34
CA PHE A 323 -6.38 12.68 4.31
C PHE A 323 -6.17 14.18 4.47
N VAL A 324 -6.34 14.91 3.38
CA VAL A 324 -6.28 16.38 3.34
C VAL A 324 -7.70 16.91 3.56
N LEU A 325 -7.92 17.63 4.66
CA LEU A 325 -9.23 18.17 5.01
C LEU A 325 -9.55 19.46 4.25
N SER A 326 -8.55 20.32 4.04
CA SER A 326 -8.73 21.57 3.28
C SER A 326 -7.44 22.02 2.62
N GLY A 327 -7.56 22.62 1.42
CA GLY A 327 -6.52 23.39 0.76
C GLY A 327 -7.11 24.72 0.29
N TYR A 328 -7.13 25.71 1.17
CA TYR A 328 -7.60 27.04 0.77
C TYR A 328 -6.48 27.76 0.01
N ALA A 329 -6.82 28.40 -1.11
CA ALA A 329 -5.90 29.27 -1.84
C ALA A 329 -5.27 30.29 -0.87
N PRO A 330 -3.95 30.58 -0.94
CA PRO A 330 -3.06 30.37 -2.09
C PRO A 330 -2.31 29.04 -2.08
N TRP A 331 -2.64 28.08 -1.21
CA TRP A 331 -2.02 26.77 -1.20
C TRP A 331 -2.65 25.83 -2.23
N THR A 332 -1.82 25.21 -3.06
CA THR A 332 -2.24 24.26 -4.10
C THR A 332 -1.32 23.04 -4.10
N ASP A 333 -1.64 22.03 -4.91
CA ASP A 333 -0.77 20.85 -5.10
C ASP A 333 -0.40 20.19 -3.76
N VAL A 334 -1.45 19.85 -3.00
CA VAL A 334 -1.33 19.35 -1.63
C VAL A 334 -1.25 17.83 -1.64
N GLU A 335 -0.28 17.29 -0.91
CA GLU A 335 -0.12 15.85 -0.71
C GLU A 335 0.19 15.57 0.76
N ALA A 336 -0.50 14.60 1.37
CA ALA A 336 -0.20 14.09 2.70
C ALA A 336 0.19 12.62 2.61
N LYS A 337 1.20 12.21 3.40
CA LYS A 337 1.64 10.81 3.51
C LYS A 337 1.94 10.43 4.94
N ILE A 338 1.68 9.17 5.27
CA ILE A 338 2.10 8.52 6.50
C ILE A 338 2.87 7.26 6.13
N GLU A 339 4.09 7.17 6.65
CA GLU A 339 4.96 5.99 6.53
C GLU A 339 5.36 5.53 7.92
N ASP A 340 5.69 4.25 8.09
CA ASP A 340 6.30 3.79 9.33
C ASP A 340 7.71 4.37 9.49
N ALA A 341 8.11 4.58 10.73
CA ALA A 341 9.44 5.02 11.13
C ALA A 341 9.96 4.16 12.29
N GLU A 342 11.22 4.38 12.66
CA GLU A 342 11.93 3.62 13.70
C GLU A 342 11.20 3.67 15.05
N ASP A 343 11.39 2.65 15.89
CA ASP A 343 10.85 2.60 17.26
C ASP A 343 9.33 2.83 17.38
N GLY A 344 8.57 2.39 16.37
CA GLY A 344 7.10 2.47 16.33
C GLY A 344 6.55 3.88 16.11
N TYR A 345 7.40 4.82 15.68
CA TYR A 345 6.94 6.12 15.19
C TYR A 345 6.34 6.00 13.80
N SER A 346 5.55 6.99 13.40
CA SER A 346 5.16 7.24 12.02
C SER A 346 5.80 8.52 11.52
N LEU A 347 6.35 8.50 10.31
CA LEU A 347 6.75 9.68 9.57
C LEU A 347 5.53 10.27 8.86
N CYS A 348 5.06 11.42 9.32
CA CYS A 348 3.95 12.14 8.71
C CYS A 348 4.50 13.31 7.89
N THR A 349 4.15 13.36 6.59
CA THR A 349 4.56 14.45 5.70
C THR A 349 3.38 15.20 5.11
N LEU A 350 3.53 16.52 4.95
CA LEU A 350 2.59 17.39 4.24
C LEU A 350 3.35 18.27 3.25
N THR A 351 3.09 18.08 1.96
CA THR A 351 3.62 18.88 0.86
C THR A 351 2.54 19.81 0.33
N ALA A 352 2.88 21.08 0.07
CA ALA A 352 2.00 22.01 -0.62
C ALA A 352 2.78 23.10 -1.36
N LYS A 353 2.24 23.57 -2.48
CA LYS A 353 2.74 24.74 -3.22
C LYS A 353 2.08 26.01 -2.68
N LYS A 354 2.90 27.01 -2.34
CA LYS A 354 2.43 28.34 -1.97
C LYS A 354 2.45 29.25 -3.19
N THR A 355 1.30 29.62 -3.75
CA THR A 355 1.28 30.47 -4.96
C THR A 355 1.59 31.95 -4.68
N GLN A 356 1.22 32.48 -3.51
CA GLN A 356 1.44 33.88 -3.13
C GLN A 356 1.70 34.02 -1.63
N GLY A 357 2.35 35.11 -1.21
CA GLY A 357 2.65 35.45 0.19
C GLY A 357 3.94 34.84 0.73
N THR A 358 4.44 35.36 1.86
CA THR A 358 5.81 35.09 2.36
C THR A 358 5.91 34.44 3.74
N SER A 359 4.79 34.08 4.37
CA SER A 359 4.77 33.48 5.72
C SER A 359 4.17 32.08 5.76
N ALA A 360 4.80 31.13 6.44
CA ALA A 360 4.21 29.82 6.71
C ALA A 360 4.27 29.49 8.21
N SER A 361 3.31 28.74 8.71
CA SER A 361 3.36 28.09 10.02
C SER A 361 3.76 26.65 9.88
N PHE A 362 4.43 26.07 10.88
CA PHE A 362 4.45 24.66 11.21
C PHE A 362 3.59 24.48 12.45
N LEU A 363 2.31 24.21 12.25
CA LEU A 363 1.39 23.90 13.34
C LEU A 363 1.17 22.40 13.40
N LEU A 364 1.32 21.87 14.61
CA LEU A 364 0.98 20.51 14.98
C LEU A 364 -0.09 20.57 16.06
N SER A 365 -1.15 19.79 15.90
CA SER A 365 -2.25 19.70 16.86
C SER A 365 -2.71 18.26 17.06
N THR A 366 -3.33 17.99 18.20
CA THR A 366 -4.00 16.73 18.50
C THR A 366 -5.48 16.81 18.11
N ALA A 367 -6.09 15.65 17.85
CA ALA A 367 -7.52 15.51 17.64
C ALA A 367 -8.06 14.26 18.36
N LEU A 368 -9.39 14.18 18.47
CA LEU A 368 -10.08 12.94 18.84
C LEU A 368 -10.12 11.96 17.65
N ASN A 369 -10.42 10.69 17.93
CA ASN A 369 -10.43 9.61 16.94
C ASN A 369 -11.50 9.77 15.86
N ASP A 370 -12.55 10.54 16.14
CA ASP A 370 -13.57 10.95 15.17
C ASP A 370 -13.13 12.14 14.29
N GLY A 371 -11.88 12.60 14.45
CA GLY A 371 -11.32 13.76 13.75
C GLY A 371 -11.72 15.10 14.37
N ASN A 372 -12.46 15.12 15.48
CA ASN A 372 -12.84 16.38 16.13
C ASN A 372 -11.59 17.07 16.73
N ARG A 373 -11.38 18.31 16.31
CA ARG A 373 -10.22 19.14 16.68
C ARG A 373 -10.49 20.08 17.85
N THR A 374 -11.76 20.21 18.26
CA THR A 374 -12.17 21.03 19.40
C THR A 374 -12.81 20.13 20.44
N TYR A 375 -12.16 19.99 21.58
CA TYR A 375 -12.62 19.12 22.65
C TYR A 375 -12.04 19.58 23.99
N ALA A 376 -12.56 19.05 25.10
CA ALA A 376 -11.93 19.21 26.41
C ALA A 376 -10.89 18.11 26.61
N GLY A 377 -9.62 18.47 26.74
CA GLY A 377 -8.56 17.52 27.04
C GLY A 377 -8.59 17.05 28.50
N ASP A 378 -7.71 16.09 28.82
CA ASP A 378 -7.61 15.48 30.16
C ASP A 378 -6.39 15.97 30.98
N GLY A 379 -5.57 16.87 30.42
CA GLY A 379 -4.35 17.34 31.07
C GLY A 379 -3.17 16.37 31.03
N SER A 380 -3.29 15.22 30.35
CA SER A 380 -2.31 14.11 30.41
C SER A 380 -2.02 13.45 29.06
N SER A 381 -3.02 13.32 28.20
CA SER A 381 -2.95 12.68 26.89
C SER A 381 -2.29 13.58 25.85
N GLY A 382 -1.77 12.96 24.79
CA GLY A 382 -1.23 13.68 23.64
C GLY A 382 -0.42 12.77 22.72
N LEU A 383 0.69 13.29 22.21
CA LEU A 383 1.53 12.60 21.20
C LEU A 383 3.01 12.72 21.55
N TYR A 384 3.78 11.66 21.33
CA TYR A 384 5.24 11.76 21.27
C TYR A 384 5.66 12.29 19.91
N ILE A 385 6.56 13.27 19.89
CA ILE A 385 6.99 13.99 18.69
C ILE A 385 8.51 14.08 18.63
N TRP A 386 9.06 14.01 17.42
CA TRP A 386 10.50 14.15 17.20
C TRP A 386 10.83 14.59 15.76
N GLY A 387 11.88 15.41 15.64
CA GLY A 387 12.47 15.83 14.36
C GLY A 387 11.54 16.59 13.39
N PRO A 388 10.81 17.62 13.82
CA PRO A 388 10.03 18.44 12.89
C PRO A 388 10.95 19.19 11.90
N GLN A 389 10.59 19.18 10.63
CA GLN A 389 11.36 19.84 9.59
C GLN A 389 10.46 20.41 8.50
N LEU A 390 10.74 21.65 8.08
CA LEU A 390 10.11 22.29 6.92
C LEU A 390 11.20 22.67 5.92
N GLU A 391 11.07 22.20 4.69
CA GLU A 391 12.04 22.44 3.63
C GLU A 391 11.36 22.94 2.36
N ALA A 392 12.07 23.72 1.56
CA ALA A 392 11.66 24.00 0.18
C ALA A 392 11.97 22.78 -0.69
N GLY A 393 10.99 22.26 -1.40
CA GLY A 393 11.09 21.03 -2.19
C GLY A 393 9.85 20.15 -2.06
N ARG A 394 9.86 19.05 -2.82
CA ARG A 394 8.84 17.99 -2.78
C ARG A 394 9.27 16.76 -1.98
N TYR A 395 10.55 16.67 -1.63
CA TYR A 395 11.14 15.57 -0.91
C TYR A 395 11.73 16.10 0.39
N ALA A 396 11.50 15.38 1.48
CA ALA A 396 12.11 15.70 2.74
C ALA A 396 13.49 15.08 2.74
N SER A 397 14.49 15.86 3.13
CA SER A 397 15.83 15.33 3.29
C SER A 397 16.00 14.64 4.63
N SER A 398 17.14 13.97 4.80
CA SER A 398 17.54 13.46 6.12
C SER A 398 17.49 14.57 7.17
N LEU A 399 17.17 14.20 8.42
CA LEU A 399 16.94 15.15 9.49
C LEU A 399 18.08 16.17 9.61
N VAL A 400 17.72 17.45 9.64
CA VAL A 400 18.58 18.60 9.92
C VAL A 400 18.06 19.25 11.20
N PRO A 401 18.59 18.83 12.37
CA PRO A 401 18.21 19.47 13.62
C PRO A 401 18.63 20.94 13.59
N SER A 402 17.71 21.80 14.02
CA SER A 402 17.94 23.23 14.21
C SER A 402 17.82 23.59 15.68
N ALA A 403 18.73 24.45 16.13
CA ALA A 403 18.64 25.12 17.41
C ALA A 403 17.98 26.51 17.19
N ALA A 404 18.45 27.56 17.85
CA ALA A 404 17.86 28.90 17.77
C ALA A 404 17.80 29.52 16.35
N THR A 405 18.50 28.95 15.35
CA THR A 405 18.51 29.45 13.96
C THR A 405 18.34 28.31 12.96
N ALA A 406 17.88 28.64 11.75
CA ALA A 406 17.79 27.72 10.64
C ALA A 406 19.18 27.15 10.34
N VAL A 407 19.24 25.86 10.04
CA VAL A 407 20.48 25.15 9.72
C VAL A 407 20.37 24.62 8.31
N THR A 408 21.39 24.90 7.52
CA THR A 408 21.53 24.37 6.16
C THR A 408 22.48 23.19 6.20
N ARG A 409 22.04 22.04 5.71
CA ARG A 409 22.95 20.95 5.37
C ARG A 409 23.47 21.14 3.94
N PRO A 410 24.78 21.01 3.69
CA PRO A 410 25.33 20.99 2.33
C PRO A 410 24.84 19.78 1.53
N ALA A 411 24.94 19.88 0.21
CA ALA A 411 24.76 18.73 -0.68
C ALA A 411 25.83 17.66 -0.45
N ASP A 412 25.49 16.41 -0.70
CA ASP A 412 26.46 15.34 -0.88
C ASP A 412 27.13 15.51 -2.25
N VAL A 413 28.45 15.67 -2.24
CA VAL A 413 29.24 15.83 -3.49
C VAL A 413 30.23 14.69 -3.58
N TRP A 414 29.90 13.68 -4.40
CA TRP A 414 30.80 12.56 -4.67
C TRP A 414 31.38 12.68 -6.08
N THR A 415 32.68 12.94 -6.15
CA THR A 415 33.43 13.08 -7.41
C THR A 415 34.56 12.07 -7.50
N ILE A 416 34.69 11.42 -8.65
CA ILE A 416 35.72 10.42 -8.94
C ILE A 416 36.48 10.90 -10.18
N PRO A 417 37.79 11.18 -10.08
CA PRO A 417 38.59 11.50 -11.25
C PRO A 417 38.57 10.34 -12.23
N VAL A 418 38.33 10.62 -13.51
CA VAL A 418 38.28 9.61 -14.59
C VAL A 418 39.61 8.86 -14.73
N SER A 419 40.73 9.48 -14.33
CA SER A 419 42.04 8.85 -14.23
C SER A 419 42.14 7.74 -13.17
N SER A 420 41.15 7.62 -12.27
CA SER A 420 41.14 6.61 -11.20
C SER A 420 40.67 5.24 -11.69
N PHE A 421 40.20 5.13 -12.93
CA PHE A 421 39.82 3.88 -13.58
C PHE A 421 40.22 3.92 -15.06
N LYS A 422 40.24 2.77 -15.73
CA LYS A 422 40.63 2.68 -17.14
C LYS A 422 39.47 3.10 -18.05
N PHE A 423 39.15 4.39 -18.03
CA PHE A 423 38.14 4.96 -18.91
C PHE A 423 38.59 4.92 -20.37
N ASN A 424 37.68 4.49 -21.24
CA ASN A 424 37.93 4.43 -22.68
C ASN A 424 36.88 5.31 -23.39
N ALA A 425 37.32 6.45 -23.90
CA ALA A 425 36.43 7.41 -24.58
C ALA A 425 35.90 6.91 -25.93
N SER A 426 36.49 5.87 -26.52
CA SER A 426 36.11 5.34 -27.83
C SER A 426 35.11 4.18 -27.74
N ALA A 427 35.06 3.48 -26.62
CA ALA A 427 34.05 2.47 -26.31
C ALA A 427 34.01 2.17 -24.81
N GLY A 428 32.83 1.93 -24.26
CA GLY A 428 32.69 1.67 -22.83
C GLY A 428 31.26 1.34 -22.45
N SER A 429 31.05 0.95 -21.19
CA SER A 429 29.71 0.76 -20.64
C SER A 429 29.63 1.21 -19.19
N PHE A 430 28.53 1.85 -18.82
CA PHE A 430 28.22 2.23 -17.44
C PHE A 430 27.00 1.46 -16.97
N TYR A 431 27.15 0.75 -15.85
CA TYR A 431 26.06 0.07 -15.16
C TYR A 431 25.71 0.84 -13.89
N ILE A 432 24.41 0.95 -13.60
CA ILE A 432 23.90 1.52 -12.36
C ILE A 432 22.70 0.73 -11.84
N GLN A 433 22.70 0.48 -10.53
CA GLN A 433 21.53 0.10 -9.75
C GLN A 433 21.23 1.22 -8.75
N ALA A 434 20.02 1.77 -8.80
CA ALA A 434 19.60 2.87 -7.95
C ALA A 434 18.10 2.74 -7.59
N MET A 435 17.65 3.54 -6.63
CA MET A 435 16.23 3.77 -6.36
C MET A 435 15.84 5.14 -6.91
N THR A 436 14.70 5.27 -7.60
CA THR A 436 14.17 6.61 -7.90
C THR A 436 13.80 7.34 -6.60
N ALA A 437 13.84 8.67 -6.60
CA ALA A 437 13.48 9.46 -5.43
C ALA A 437 12.02 9.26 -4.99
N LYS A 438 11.73 9.53 -3.71
CA LYS A 438 10.38 9.43 -3.11
C LYS A 438 9.36 10.43 -3.69
N ALA A 439 9.84 11.48 -4.37
CA ALA A 439 9.03 12.44 -5.08
C ALA A 439 9.77 12.98 -6.31
N LEU A 440 9.03 13.60 -7.22
CA LEU A 440 9.59 14.32 -8.38
C LEU A 440 10.32 15.61 -7.95
N PRO A 441 11.24 16.13 -8.78
CA PRO A 441 11.89 17.41 -8.50
C PRO A 441 10.91 18.60 -8.64
N GLN A 442 11.36 19.79 -8.27
CA GLN A 442 10.61 21.02 -8.56
C GLN A 442 10.47 21.24 -10.08
N PRO A 443 9.40 21.94 -10.53
CA PRO A 443 9.20 22.24 -11.95
C PRO A 443 10.45 22.84 -12.61
N GLY A 444 10.88 22.26 -13.74
CA GLY A 444 12.04 22.74 -14.50
C GLY A 444 13.40 22.17 -14.07
N LEU A 445 13.45 21.29 -13.07
CA LEU A 445 14.67 20.61 -12.63
C LEU A 445 14.60 19.10 -12.89
N GLY A 446 15.76 18.46 -13.04
CA GLY A 446 15.93 17.01 -13.02
C GLY A 446 16.44 16.47 -11.68
N GLN A 447 16.53 15.15 -11.58
CA GLN A 447 17.18 14.39 -10.51
C GLN A 447 18.32 13.58 -11.11
N MET A 448 19.56 13.91 -10.79
CA MET A 448 20.76 13.37 -11.43
C MET A 448 21.29 12.15 -10.69
N ALA A 449 21.13 10.94 -11.26
CA ALA A 449 21.70 9.74 -10.69
C ALA A 449 23.23 9.72 -10.86
N PHE A 450 23.71 10.01 -12.07
CA PHE A 450 25.14 10.23 -12.31
C PHE A 450 25.38 11.15 -13.50
N MET A 451 26.57 11.74 -13.53
CA MET A 451 27.11 12.50 -14.65
C MET A 451 28.59 12.18 -14.81
N ILE A 452 29.10 12.11 -16.03
CA ILE A 452 30.53 12.21 -16.31
C ILE A 452 30.75 13.39 -17.25
N ASP A 453 31.63 14.31 -16.89
CA ASP A 453 31.83 15.61 -17.54
C ASP A 453 33.30 16.02 -17.59
N ASP A 454 33.59 17.08 -18.34
CA ASP A 454 34.89 17.74 -18.42
C ASP A 454 35.01 19.01 -17.56
N GLY A 455 34.06 19.25 -16.66
CA GLY A 455 33.91 20.52 -15.95
C GLY A 455 33.03 21.55 -16.69
N THR A 456 32.42 21.18 -17.81
CA THR A 456 31.51 22.04 -18.58
C THR A 456 30.19 21.34 -18.90
N TRP A 457 29.21 22.12 -19.36
CA TRP A 457 27.93 21.61 -19.88
C TRP A 457 27.99 21.23 -21.37
N LEU A 458 29.19 21.17 -21.98
CA LEU A 458 29.35 20.93 -23.41
C LEU A 458 29.71 19.48 -23.72
N ASN A 459 30.45 18.81 -22.84
CA ASN A 459 30.86 17.41 -23.01
C ASN A 459 30.48 16.62 -21.77
N LEU A 460 29.41 15.82 -21.86
CA LEU A 460 28.96 15.02 -20.73
C LEU A 460 28.13 13.79 -21.14
N ILE A 461 28.09 12.80 -20.26
CA ILE A 461 27.05 11.77 -20.21
C ILE A 461 26.31 11.96 -18.91
N MET A 462 24.98 11.88 -18.93
CA MET A 462 24.16 11.96 -17.73
C MET A 462 22.99 11.00 -17.76
N LEU A 463 22.65 10.50 -16.57
CA LEU A 463 21.40 9.81 -16.30
C LEU A 463 20.61 10.63 -15.30
N TYR A 464 19.44 11.11 -15.72
CA TYR A 464 18.57 11.90 -14.87
C TYR A 464 17.10 11.54 -15.06
N ARG A 465 16.31 11.75 -14.01
CA ARG A 465 14.84 11.64 -14.07
C ARG A 465 14.24 13.04 -14.06
N TYR A 466 13.23 13.31 -14.87
CA TYR A 466 12.63 14.64 -15.01
C TYR A 466 11.22 14.69 -14.40
N THR A 467 10.59 15.87 -14.40
CA THR A 467 9.27 16.11 -13.78
C THR A 467 8.11 15.35 -14.43
N ASP A 468 8.34 14.75 -15.59
CA ASP A 468 7.40 13.90 -16.34
C ASP A 468 7.55 12.40 -16.00
N GLU A 469 8.30 12.08 -14.93
CA GLU A 469 8.65 10.73 -14.48
C GLU A 469 9.54 9.94 -15.45
N ILE A 470 9.96 10.53 -16.56
CA ILE A 470 10.80 9.86 -17.55
C ILE A 470 12.25 9.88 -17.09
N LEU A 471 12.88 8.71 -17.19
CA LEU A 471 14.32 8.55 -17.04
C LEU A 471 14.98 8.81 -18.40
N TRP A 472 15.93 9.72 -18.44
CA TRP A 472 16.66 10.12 -19.63
C TRP A 472 18.13 9.76 -19.49
N LEU A 473 18.67 9.08 -20.50
CA LEU A 473 20.10 8.98 -20.68
C LEU A 473 20.51 9.89 -21.83
N THR A 474 21.34 10.87 -21.54
CA THR A 474 21.68 11.94 -22.47
C THR A 474 23.18 12.10 -22.58
N THR A 475 23.64 12.39 -23.79
CA THR A 475 25.04 12.63 -24.13
C THR A 475 25.14 13.98 -24.82
N LEU A 476 26.13 14.78 -24.44
CA LEU A 476 26.49 16.02 -25.13
C LEU A 476 27.94 15.92 -25.59
N SER A 477 28.18 16.31 -26.86
CA SER A 477 29.52 16.50 -27.41
C SER A 477 29.56 17.86 -28.09
N ASN A 478 30.41 18.76 -27.59
CA ASN A 478 30.45 20.17 -27.98
C ASN A 478 29.07 20.85 -27.97
N GLY A 479 28.23 20.53 -26.98
CA GLY A 479 26.87 21.07 -26.82
C GLY A 479 25.78 20.40 -27.66
N VAL A 480 26.13 19.49 -28.59
CA VAL A 480 25.13 18.72 -29.35
C VAL A 480 24.54 17.64 -28.45
N ASN A 481 23.25 17.79 -28.13
CA ASN A 481 22.52 16.90 -27.22
C ASN A 481 21.87 15.73 -27.97
N ILE A 482 22.13 14.50 -27.52
CA ILE A 482 21.44 13.31 -27.97
C ILE A 482 20.97 12.52 -26.75
N GLY A 483 19.66 12.29 -26.66
CA GLY A 483 19.03 11.59 -25.54
C GLY A 483 18.26 10.33 -25.97
N ILE A 484 18.18 9.37 -25.05
CA ILE A 484 17.27 8.22 -25.12
C ILE A 484 16.29 8.33 -23.94
N ASN A 485 15.00 8.30 -24.26
CA ASN A 485 13.94 8.06 -23.27
C ASN A 485 14.03 6.60 -22.82
N CYS A 486 14.36 6.40 -21.55
CA CYS A 486 14.57 5.08 -20.96
C CYS A 486 13.28 4.48 -20.36
N GLY A 487 12.16 5.20 -20.48
CA GLY A 487 10.85 4.84 -19.94
C GLY A 487 10.42 5.71 -18.77
N THR A 488 9.15 5.54 -18.38
CA THR A 488 8.54 6.19 -17.22
C THR A 488 8.74 5.33 -15.97
N PHE A 489 9.20 5.94 -14.88
CA PHE A 489 9.41 5.27 -13.60
C PHE A 489 8.67 6.02 -12.51
N ALA A 490 7.87 5.30 -11.72
CA ALA A 490 7.21 5.86 -10.55
C ALA A 490 8.23 6.32 -9.49
N ASN A 491 7.75 7.00 -8.46
CA ASN A 491 8.57 7.38 -7.31
C ASN A 491 8.92 6.15 -6.46
N ASN A 492 10.10 6.17 -5.84
CA ASN A 492 10.57 5.14 -4.91
C ASN A 492 10.59 3.70 -5.50
N VAL A 493 11.03 3.53 -6.75
CA VAL A 493 11.15 2.22 -7.41
C VAL A 493 12.60 1.89 -7.77
N PRO A 494 13.00 0.61 -7.72
CA PRO A 494 14.33 0.20 -8.14
C PRO A 494 14.50 0.30 -9.65
N ILE A 495 15.69 0.74 -10.06
CA ILE A 495 16.14 0.77 -11.46
C ILE A 495 17.49 0.07 -11.58
N ARG A 496 17.64 -0.71 -12.65
CA ARG A 496 18.92 -1.24 -13.14
C ARG A 496 19.08 -0.83 -14.59
N LEU A 497 20.11 -0.07 -14.88
CA LEU A 497 20.36 0.45 -16.21
C LEU A 497 21.80 0.18 -16.61
N VAL A 498 21.99 -0.14 -17.88
CA VAL A 498 23.30 -0.11 -18.51
C VAL A 498 23.27 0.76 -19.75
N MET A 499 24.19 1.72 -19.81
CA MET A 499 24.59 2.38 -21.04
C MET A 499 25.79 1.64 -21.63
N SER A 500 25.81 1.44 -22.93
CA SER A 500 26.97 0.91 -23.67
C SER A 500 27.20 1.78 -24.90
N TYR A 501 28.44 2.16 -25.20
CA TYR A 501 28.76 3.06 -26.30
C TYR A 501 30.01 2.63 -27.07
N ASN A 502 30.08 3.06 -28.31
CA ASN A 502 31.26 3.04 -29.17
C ASN A 502 31.40 4.41 -29.88
N THR A 503 32.14 4.50 -30.97
CA THR A 503 32.38 5.78 -31.67
C THR A 503 31.18 6.35 -32.42
N SER A 504 30.15 5.55 -32.70
CA SER A 504 29.01 5.95 -33.54
C SER A 504 27.63 5.66 -32.93
N LEU A 505 27.58 4.82 -31.90
CA LEU A 505 26.34 4.39 -31.27
C LEU A 505 26.46 4.41 -29.75
N PHE A 506 25.38 4.81 -29.09
CA PHE A 506 25.16 4.46 -27.69
C PHE A 506 23.83 3.72 -27.54
N LYS A 507 23.81 2.83 -26.56
CA LYS A 507 22.76 1.84 -26.32
C LYS A 507 22.36 1.89 -24.87
N VAL A 508 21.09 1.63 -24.59
CA VAL A 508 20.56 1.56 -23.23
C VAL A 508 19.71 0.33 -23.06
N CYS A 509 19.91 -0.38 -21.96
CA CYS A 509 18.99 -1.41 -21.50
C CYS A 509 18.61 -1.12 -20.05
N VAL A 510 17.33 -1.23 -19.75
CA VAL A 510 16.79 -1.00 -18.40
C VAL A 510 16.00 -2.23 -17.98
N ASN A 511 16.23 -2.70 -16.76
CA ASN A 511 15.49 -3.80 -16.12
C ASN A 511 15.36 -5.06 -17.02
N GLY A 512 16.41 -5.42 -17.77
CA GLY A 512 16.41 -6.57 -18.69
C GLY A 512 15.57 -6.39 -19.96
N GLY A 513 15.04 -5.19 -20.20
CA GLY A 513 14.15 -4.88 -21.31
C GLY A 513 14.84 -4.77 -22.68
N ASN A 514 14.17 -4.11 -23.62
CA ASN A 514 14.71 -3.90 -24.96
C ASN A 514 15.96 -3.01 -24.93
N VAL A 515 16.90 -3.29 -25.82
CA VAL A 515 18.09 -2.45 -26.00
C VAL A 515 17.72 -1.32 -26.96
N LEU A 516 17.56 -0.13 -26.41
CA LEU A 516 17.36 1.11 -27.15
C LEU A 516 18.69 1.59 -27.71
N LYS A 517 18.68 2.22 -28.88
CA LYS A 517 19.88 2.62 -29.61
C LYS A 517 19.70 4.02 -30.18
N SER A 518 20.75 4.82 -30.14
CA SER A 518 20.77 6.14 -30.78
C SER A 518 22.18 6.45 -31.27
N ASN A 519 22.27 7.35 -32.24
CA ASN A 519 23.55 7.82 -32.76
C ASN A 519 24.35 8.46 -31.63
N PHE A 520 25.66 8.32 -31.70
CA PHE A 520 26.57 8.87 -30.72
C PHE A 520 27.70 9.59 -31.43
N THR A 521 28.06 10.75 -30.91
CA THR A 521 29.31 11.42 -31.28
C THR A 521 30.29 11.23 -30.15
N ARG A 522 31.50 10.76 -30.48
CA ARG A 522 32.57 10.61 -29.50
C ARG A 522 32.74 11.89 -28.70
N MET A 523 32.81 11.75 -27.37
CA MET A 523 33.11 12.86 -26.46
C MET A 523 34.61 12.91 -26.20
N PHE A 524 35.13 14.14 -26.04
CA PHE A 524 36.52 14.40 -25.71
C PHE A 524 36.61 15.05 -24.33
N GLY A 525 37.71 14.82 -23.62
CA GLY A 525 38.06 15.60 -22.43
C GLY A 525 37.34 15.26 -21.12
N LEU A 526 36.45 14.26 -21.09
CA LEU A 526 35.78 13.83 -19.85
C LEU A 526 36.80 13.53 -18.74
N SER A 527 36.62 14.16 -17.59
CA SER A 527 37.61 14.23 -16.51
C SER A 527 37.06 13.81 -15.14
N THR A 528 35.75 13.97 -14.93
CA THR A 528 35.13 13.76 -13.60
C THR A 528 33.85 12.95 -13.72
N LEU A 529 33.74 11.86 -12.96
CA LEU A 529 32.48 11.17 -12.70
C LEU A 529 31.88 11.73 -11.40
N ARG A 530 30.61 12.13 -11.45
CA ARG A 530 29.81 12.63 -10.34
C ARG A 530 28.67 11.67 -10.06
N LEU A 531 28.50 11.29 -8.80
CA LEU A 531 27.37 10.47 -8.36
C LEU A 531 26.40 11.33 -7.55
N GLY A 532 25.12 11.26 -7.91
CA GLY A 532 24.03 11.82 -7.14
C GLY A 532 23.75 13.32 -7.30
N ASN A 533 24.49 14.03 -8.16
CA ASN A 533 24.22 15.44 -8.45
C ASN A 533 24.82 15.89 -9.79
N ASP A 534 24.39 17.05 -10.28
CA ASP A 534 24.92 17.69 -11.47
C ASP A 534 26.11 18.62 -11.15
N LEU A 535 26.69 19.21 -12.19
CA LEU A 535 27.86 20.10 -12.08
C LEU A 535 27.57 21.33 -11.21
N SER A 536 26.34 21.84 -11.23
CA SER A 536 25.91 23.03 -10.48
C SER A 536 25.37 22.73 -9.08
N LEU A 537 25.28 21.45 -8.70
CA LEU A 537 24.68 20.97 -7.44
C LEU A 537 23.18 21.30 -7.27
N THR A 538 22.47 21.50 -8.37
CA THR A 538 21.06 21.92 -8.42
C THR A 538 20.08 20.79 -8.72
N GLN A 539 20.57 19.66 -9.22
CA GLN A 539 19.75 18.52 -9.63
C GLN A 539 20.12 17.25 -8.87
N PRO A 540 20.03 17.25 -7.54
CA PRO A 540 20.37 16.08 -6.73
C PRO A 540 19.48 14.87 -7.02
N TRP A 541 20.05 13.67 -6.83
CA TRP A 541 19.30 12.42 -6.92
C TRP A 541 18.26 12.28 -5.82
N ASN A 542 18.61 12.64 -4.57
CA ASN A 542 17.80 12.49 -3.36
C ASN A 542 17.25 11.07 -3.17
N SER A 543 18.11 10.10 -3.44
CA SER A 543 17.81 8.70 -3.26
C SER A 543 19.12 7.91 -3.21
N THR A 544 19.02 6.59 -3.30
CA THR A 544 20.16 5.69 -3.14
C THR A 544 20.72 5.20 -4.47
N ILE A 545 22.04 4.99 -4.49
CA ILE A 545 22.75 4.25 -5.53
C ILE A 545 23.37 3.01 -4.86
N GLY A 546 22.92 1.83 -5.23
CA GLY A 546 23.38 0.57 -4.65
C GLY A 546 24.58 -0.04 -5.36
N HIS A 547 24.71 0.20 -6.67
CA HIS A 547 25.81 -0.33 -7.48
C HIS A 547 26.11 0.61 -8.65
N PHE A 548 27.37 0.94 -8.87
CA PHE A 548 27.84 1.64 -10.07
C PHE A 548 29.07 0.93 -10.61
N ALA A 549 29.11 0.64 -11.92
CA ALA A 549 30.28 0.01 -12.54
C ALA A 549 30.58 0.58 -13.92
N HIS A 550 31.87 0.59 -14.29
CA HIS A 550 32.34 0.97 -15.62
C HIS A 550 33.13 -0.15 -16.27
N PHE A 551 32.81 -0.48 -17.52
CA PHE A 551 33.51 -1.46 -18.36
C PHE A 551 34.26 -0.74 -19.48
N PRO A 552 35.51 -1.11 -19.80
CA PRO A 552 36.36 -0.38 -20.76
C PRO A 552 36.03 -0.69 -22.24
N GLN A 553 34.86 -1.27 -22.50
CA GLN A 553 34.41 -1.67 -23.83
C GLN A 553 32.88 -1.66 -23.93
N GLU A 554 32.40 -1.72 -25.18
CA GLU A 554 30.99 -1.92 -25.49
C GLU A 554 30.55 -3.33 -25.04
N LEU A 555 29.48 -3.40 -24.23
CA LEU A 555 28.81 -4.66 -23.93
C LEU A 555 27.82 -5.07 -25.03
N SER A 556 27.69 -6.38 -25.26
CA SER A 556 26.70 -6.95 -26.19
C SER A 556 25.28 -6.76 -25.66
N ASP A 557 24.30 -6.75 -26.55
CA ASP A 557 22.89 -6.57 -26.18
C ASP A 557 22.41 -7.68 -25.21
N ALA A 558 22.92 -8.91 -25.38
CA ALA A 558 22.65 -10.02 -24.47
C ALA A 558 23.25 -9.80 -23.07
N ALA A 559 24.51 -9.33 -23.00
CA ALA A 559 25.14 -9.00 -21.74
C ALA A 559 24.41 -7.87 -21.01
N MET A 560 24.00 -6.82 -21.75
CA MET A 560 23.26 -5.69 -21.20
C MET A 560 21.93 -6.12 -20.57
N LYS A 561 21.16 -6.95 -21.28
CA LYS A 561 19.91 -7.52 -20.75
C LYS A 561 20.15 -8.34 -19.50
N SER A 562 21.17 -9.18 -19.51
CA SER A 562 21.41 -10.10 -18.40
C SER A 562 21.85 -9.39 -17.11
N ILE A 563 22.73 -8.37 -17.19
CA ILE A 563 23.18 -7.65 -15.98
C ILE A 563 22.12 -6.71 -15.40
N THR A 564 21.14 -6.32 -16.20
CA THR A 564 20.04 -5.43 -15.77
C THR A 564 18.76 -6.15 -15.39
N ALA A 565 18.66 -7.47 -15.61
CA ALA A 565 17.52 -8.29 -15.22
C ALA A 565 17.25 -8.27 -13.69
#